data_AF-A0AAJ5UWZ4-F1
#
_entry.id   AF-A0AAJ5UWZ4-F1
#
_cell.length_a   1.000
_cell.length_b   1.000
_cell.length_c   1.000
_cell.angle_alpha   90.00
_cell.angle_beta   90.00
_cell.angle_gamma   90.00
#
_symmetry.space_group_name_H-M   'P 1'
#
loop_
_entity.id
_entity.type
_entity.pdbx_description
1 polymer ?
#
loop_
_entity_poly.entity_id
_entity_poly.type
_entity_poly.pdbx_seq_one_letter_code
_entity_poly.pdbx_strand_id
1 'polypeptide(L)'
;MRKKTIHTIFSFMLIFSLWIPTAFASSSLIGERNTIGFHYTVLQENDHFRWEITNKDSQKTIVESPNNMGILGQFREAVNDIHSTLITLIISLIIIIIAAVICLQFFRRQKHELRNPASFIFAILFVIAIVIVFNQTHGLHLAIQEATYIFDSIPS
;
A
#
# COMPACT_ATOMS: atom_id res chain seq x y z
N MET A 1 -56.12 11.07 36.38
CA MET A 1 -54.70 10.77 36.67
C MET A 1 -53.79 10.62 35.43
N ARG A 2 -54.31 10.41 34.21
CA ARG A 2 -53.53 10.06 32.99
C ARG A 2 -52.68 11.19 32.38
N LYS A 3 -53.00 12.47 32.63
CA LYS A 3 -52.30 13.63 32.04
C LYS A 3 -50.95 13.95 32.70
N LYS A 4 -50.79 13.69 34.00
CA LYS A 4 -49.56 14.01 34.74
C LYS A 4 -48.40 13.08 34.35
N THR A 5 -48.67 11.78 34.18
CA THR A 5 -47.69 10.79 33.75
C THR A 5 -47.14 11.05 32.34
N ILE A 6 -47.97 11.58 31.43
CA ILE A 6 -47.54 11.92 30.06
C ILE A 6 -46.54 13.09 30.08
N HIS A 7 -46.78 14.13 30.89
CA HIS A 7 -45.82 15.23 31.03
C HIS A 7 -44.51 14.80 31.67
N THR A 8 -44.54 13.90 32.66
CA THR A 8 -43.31 13.39 33.30
C THR A 8 -42.47 12.57 32.31
N ILE A 9 -43.09 11.72 31.50
CA ILE A 9 -42.40 10.93 30.46
C ILE A 9 -41.84 11.85 29.35
N PHE A 10 -42.63 12.83 28.91
CA PHE A 10 -42.20 13.80 27.89
C PHE A 10 -41.01 14.66 28.37
N SER A 11 -41.07 15.14 29.62
CA SER A 11 -39.96 15.87 30.25
C SER A 11 -38.71 15.02 30.40
N PHE A 12 -38.85 13.73 30.71
CA PHE A 12 -37.73 12.80 30.84
C PHE A 12 -37.06 12.52 29.48
N MET A 13 -37.83 12.36 28.40
CA MET A 13 -37.27 12.21 27.05
C MET A 13 -36.55 13.46 26.56
N LEU A 14 -37.04 14.65 26.92
CA LEU A 14 -36.43 15.94 26.54
C LEU A 14 -35.06 16.13 27.21
N ILE A 15 -34.94 15.75 28.48
CA ILE A 15 -33.66 15.80 29.22
C ILE A 15 -32.64 14.81 28.63
N PHE A 16 -33.09 13.63 28.18
CA PHE A 16 -32.22 12.62 27.57
C PHE A 16 -31.68 13.05 26.20
N SER A 17 -32.42 13.88 25.46
CA SER A 17 -31.98 14.43 24.16
C SER A 17 -30.86 15.46 24.28
N LEU A 18 -30.72 16.11 25.44
CA LEU A 18 -29.67 17.10 25.72
C LEU A 18 -28.34 16.47 26.14
N TRP A 19 -28.30 15.15 26.32
CA TRP A 19 -27.12 14.38 26.74
C TRP A 19 -26.45 13.62 25.59
N ILE A 20 -26.80 13.92 24.33
CA ILE A 20 -26.07 13.39 23.18
C ILE A 20 -24.91 14.36 22.91
N PRO A 21 -23.65 14.02 23.24
CA PRO A 21 -22.52 14.81 22.79
C PRO A 21 -22.46 14.75 21.25
N THR A 22 -22.87 15.83 20.59
CA THR A 22 -22.79 16.00 19.12
C THR A 22 -21.46 16.62 18.70
N ALA A 23 -20.35 16.07 19.18
CA ALA A 23 -19.04 16.36 18.65
C ALA A 23 -18.54 15.11 17.93
N PHE A 24 -19.02 14.90 16.70
CA PHE A 24 -18.30 14.06 15.76
C PHE A 24 -17.21 14.94 15.15
N ALA A 25 -15.97 14.77 15.58
CA ALA A 25 -14.86 15.15 14.73
C ALA A 25 -14.93 14.23 13.50
N SER A 26 -15.53 14.69 12.41
CA SER A 26 -15.59 13.91 11.18
C SER A 26 -14.23 14.01 10.49
N SER A 27 -13.33 13.09 10.81
CA SER A 27 -12.13 12.88 9.99
C SER A 27 -12.53 12.07 8.74
N SER A 28 -12.27 12.57 7.53
CA SER A 28 -12.48 11.80 6.31
C SER A 28 -11.17 11.18 5.83
N LEU A 29 -11.19 9.91 5.42
CA LEU A 29 -10.02 9.26 4.83
C LEU A 29 -9.88 9.70 3.37
N ILE A 30 -8.74 10.31 3.04
CA ILE A 30 -8.45 10.77 1.67
C ILE A 30 -7.57 9.79 0.92
N GLY A 31 -6.61 9.19 1.62
CA GLY A 31 -5.65 8.29 1.01
C GLY A 31 -5.01 7.40 2.03
N GLU A 32 -4.86 6.12 1.67
CA GLU A 32 -4.22 5.13 2.50
C GLU A 32 -3.33 4.26 1.62
N ARG A 33 -2.19 3.87 2.16
CA ARG A 33 -1.42 2.77 1.59
C ARG A 33 -0.65 2.03 2.67
N ASN A 34 -0.57 0.72 2.52
CA ASN A 34 0.29 -0.15 3.30
C ASN A 34 1.10 -1.04 2.35
N THR A 35 2.43 -1.00 2.44
CA THR A 35 3.34 -1.75 1.57
C THR A 35 4.70 -1.95 2.24
N ILE A 36 5.13 -3.21 2.37
CA ILE A 36 6.47 -3.63 2.85
C ILE A 36 6.95 -2.83 4.07
N GLY A 37 6.13 -2.77 5.12
CA GLY A 37 6.51 -2.10 6.36
C GLY A 37 6.39 -0.57 6.33
N PHE A 38 6.05 0.03 5.18
CA PHE A 38 5.62 1.42 5.09
C PHE A 38 4.11 1.51 5.08
N HIS A 39 3.60 2.48 5.83
CA HIS A 39 2.18 2.79 5.84
C HIS A 39 2.00 4.30 5.88
N TYR A 40 1.04 4.82 5.12
CA TYR A 40 0.51 6.16 5.34
C TYR A 40 -1.00 6.16 5.32
N THR A 41 -1.56 7.06 6.12
CA THR A 41 -2.97 7.42 6.13
C THR A 41 -3.06 8.95 6.10
N VAL A 42 -3.84 9.48 5.17
CA VAL A 42 -4.13 10.91 5.02
C VAL A 42 -5.57 11.14 5.42
N LEU A 43 -5.76 11.85 6.53
CA LEU A 43 -7.04 12.20 7.11
C LEU A 43 -7.33 13.68 6.85
N GLN A 44 -8.52 14.02 6.39
CA GLN A 44 -9.02 15.39 6.40
C GLN A 44 -9.68 15.65 7.72
N GLU A 45 -9.20 16.64 8.47
CA GLU A 45 -9.84 17.09 9.71
C GLU A 45 -10.09 18.59 9.60
N ASN A 46 -11.37 18.96 9.42
CA ASN A 46 -11.78 20.33 9.11
C ASN A 46 -11.07 20.81 7.81
N ASP A 47 -10.26 21.87 7.90
CA ASP A 47 -9.51 22.47 6.78
C ASP A 47 -8.03 22.03 6.74
N HIS A 48 -7.64 21.01 7.50
CA HIS A 48 -6.26 20.52 7.56
C HIS A 48 -6.15 19.05 7.16
N PHE A 49 -5.02 18.70 6.55
CA PHE A 49 -4.65 17.32 6.26
C PHE A 49 -3.72 16.80 7.36
N ARG A 50 -4.08 15.70 7.99
CA ARG A 50 -3.26 14.98 8.95
C ARG A 50 -2.72 13.71 8.31
N TRP A 51 -1.42 13.51 8.44
CA TRP A 51 -0.70 12.34 7.97
C TRP A 51 -0.35 11.47 9.16
N GLU A 52 -0.68 10.19 9.08
CA GLU A 52 -0.15 9.17 9.96
C GLU A 52 0.77 8.29 9.12
N ILE A 53 2.07 8.33 9.40
CA ILE A 53 3.08 7.65 8.61
C ILE A 53 3.80 6.67 9.52
N THR A 54 3.94 5.43 9.07
CA THR A 54 4.63 4.37 9.79
C THR A 54 5.71 3.76 8.91
N ASN A 55 6.87 3.49 9.51
CA ASN A 55 7.94 2.68 8.93
C ASN A 55 8.42 1.69 9.99
N LYS A 56 8.12 0.40 9.78
CA LYS A 56 8.39 -0.69 10.73
C LYS A 56 7.82 -0.38 12.13
N ASP A 57 8.67 0.07 13.05
CA ASP A 57 8.33 0.34 14.44
C ASP A 57 8.19 1.84 14.76
N SER A 58 8.48 2.71 13.78
CA SER A 58 8.43 4.16 13.95
C SER A 58 7.15 4.73 13.34
N GLN A 59 6.40 5.49 14.14
CA GLN A 59 5.21 6.21 13.69
C GLN A 59 5.41 7.72 13.86
N LYS A 60 5.01 8.50 12.86
CA LYS A 60 4.98 9.96 12.87
C LYS A 60 3.56 10.43 12.54
N THR A 61 3.04 11.37 13.31
CA THR A 61 1.76 12.03 13.02
C THR A 61 2.02 13.50 12.75
N ILE A 62 1.66 13.96 11.55
CA ILE A 62 2.10 15.25 11.03
C ILE A 62 0.91 15.98 10.43
N VAL A 63 0.77 17.26 10.77
CA VAL A 63 -0.18 18.15 10.08
C VAL A 63 0.50 18.72 8.85
N GLU A 64 -0.14 18.58 7.70
CA GLU A 64 0.36 19.12 6.43
C GLU A 64 0.39 20.65 6.49
N SER A 65 1.49 21.21 6.04
CA SER A 65 1.77 22.63 5.95
C SER A 65 2.56 22.93 4.68
N PRO A 66 2.62 24.18 4.23
CA PRO A 66 3.42 24.55 3.05
C PRO A 66 4.90 24.13 3.13
N ASN A 67 5.44 23.98 4.35
CA ASN A 67 6.84 23.63 4.57
C ASN A 67 7.13 22.12 4.43
N ASN A 68 6.14 21.25 4.67
CA ASN A 68 6.32 19.79 4.65
C ASN A 68 5.51 19.09 3.55
N MET A 69 4.59 19.79 2.86
CA MET A 69 3.77 19.22 1.78
C MET A 69 4.61 18.52 0.69
N GLY A 70 5.76 19.11 0.32
CA GLY A 70 6.65 18.53 -0.69
C GLY A 70 7.23 17.18 -0.27
N ILE A 71 7.70 17.06 0.97
CA ILE A 71 8.33 15.82 1.45
C ILE A 71 7.30 14.73 1.74
N LEU A 72 6.08 15.11 2.17
CA LEU A 72 4.94 14.20 2.31
C LEU A 72 4.47 13.69 0.95
N GLY A 73 4.49 14.54 -0.08
CA GLY A 73 4.26 14.16 -1.47
C GLY A 73 5.28 13.13 -1.96
N GLN A 74 6.57 13.41 -1.78
CA GLN A 74 7.64 12.47 -2.14
C GLN A 74 7.52 11.14 -1.40
N PHE A 75 7.17 11.17 -0.11
CA PHE A 75 6.94 9.94 0.66
C PHE A 75 5.79 9.11 0.08
N ARG A 76 4.67 9.76 -0.26
CA ARG A 76 3.52 9.11 -0.91
C ARG A 76 3.92 8.46 -2.24
N GLU A 77 4.66 9.18 -3.07
CA GLU A 77 5.17 8.67 -4.36
C GLU A 77 6.09 7.48 -4.15
N ALA A 78 7.07 7.58 -3.25
CA ALA A 78 8.00 6.49 -2.95
C ALA A 78 7.26 5.22 -2.45
N VAL A 79 6.28 5.36 -1.56
CA VAL A 79 5.48 4.21 -1.09
C VAL A 79 4.63 3.62 -2.22
N ASN A 80 4.08 4.45 -3.10
CA ASN A 80 3.36 4.00 -4.29
C ASN A 80 4.27 3.26 -5.28
N ASP A 81 5.51 3.71 -5.45
CA ASP A 81 6.49 3.11 -6.33
C ASP A 81 6.99 1.77 -5.81
N ILE A 82 7.19 1.62 -4.50
CA ILE A 82 7.44 0.31 -3.89
C ILE A 82 6.27 -0.63 -4.20
N HIS A 83 5.03 -0.16 -4.04
CA HIS A 83 3.84 -0.96 -4.25
C HIS A 83 3.71 -1.43 -5.71
N SER A 84 3.87 -0.50 -6.66
CA SER A 84 3.79 -0.79 -8.09
C SER A 84 4.91 -1.73 -8.55
N THR A 85 6.13 -1.53 -8.05
CA THR A 85 7.29 -2.39 -8.34
C THR A 85 7.08 -3.78 -7.76
N LEU A 86 6.55 -3.90 -6.53
CA LEU A 86 6.23 -5.20 -5.92
C LEU A 86 5.17 -5.96 -6.71
N ILE A 87 4.09 -5.29 -7.15
CA ILE A 87 3.07 -5.94 -7.98
C ILE A 87 3.70 -6.45 -9.28
N THR A 88 4.49 -5.61 -9.94
CA THR A 88 5.19 -5.97 -11.19
C THR A 88 6.11 -7.17 -10.98
N LEU A 89 6.83 -7.22 -9.88
CA LEU A 89 7.74 -8.31 -9.52
C LEU A 89 6.96 -9.63 -9.31
N ILE A 90 5.85 -9.59 -8.57
CA ILE A 90 5.01 -10.77 -8.33
C ILE A 90 4.47 -11.33 -9.64
N ILE A 91 3.92 -10.47 -10.50
CA ILE A 91 3.40 -10.88 -11.82
C ILE A 91 4.51 -11.51 -12.65
N SER A 92 5.69 -10.88 -12.69
CA SER A 92 6.85 -11.38 -13.43
C SER A 92 7.30 -12.75 -12.93
N LEU A 93 7.32 -12.96 -11.61
CA LEU A 93 7.69 -14.24 -11.00
C LEU A 93 6.70 -15.36 -11.37
N ILE A 94 5.40 -15.06 -11.36
CA ILE A 94 4.35 -16.01 -11.75
C ILE A 94 4.54 -16.45 -13.22
N ILE A 95 4.80 -15.48 -14.11
CA ILE A 95 5.02 -15.77 -15.54
C ILE A 95 6.25 -16.67 -15.72
N ILE A 96 7.34 -16.43 -14.98
CA ILE A 96 8.54 -17.27 -15.02
C ILE A 96 8.24 -18.69 -14.57
N ILE A 97 7.48 -18.87 -13.50
CA ILE A 97 7.12 -20.21 -12.99
C ILE A 97 6.31 -20.96 -14.05
N ILE A 98 5.33 -20.31 -14.68
CA ILE A 98 4.52 -20.92 -15.75
C ILE A 98 5.41 -21.32 -16.94
N ALA A 99 6.28 -20.41 -17.39
CA ALA A 99 7.21 -20.68 -18.49
C ALA A 99 8.15 -21.84 -18.17
N ALA A 100 8.69 -21.89 -16.94
CA ALA A 100 9.57 -22.95 -16.48
C ALA A 100 8.85 -24.32 -16.48
N VAL A 101 7.60 -24.37 -16.02
CA VAL A 101 6.79 -25.60 -16.04
C VAL A 101 6.55 -26.08 -17.47
N ILE A 102 6.19 -25.19 -18.38
CA ILE A 102 5.97 -25.54 -19.81
C ILE A 102 7.27 -26.07 -20.42
N CYS A 103 8.39 -25.37 -20.20
CA CYS A 103 9.71 -25.79 -20.68
C CYS A 103 10.08 -27.18 -20.13
N LEU A 104 9.86 -27.41 -18.83
CA LEU A 104 10.18 -28.68 -18.18
C LEU A 104 9.30 -29.82 -18.69
N GLN A 105 8.01 -29.59 -18.92
CA GLN A 105 7.13 -30.57 -19.54
C GLN A 105 7.58 -30.93 -20.96
N PHE A 106 7.96 -29.93 -21.76
CA PHE A 106 8.47 -30.12 -23.11
C PHE A 106 9.77 -30.95 -23.12
N PHE A 107 10.74 -30.58 -22.28
CA PHE A 107 12.01 -31.29 -22.12
C PHE A 107 11.82 -32.75 -21.68
N ARG A 108 10.90 -33.01 -20.76
CA ARG A 108 10.62 -34.38 -20.29
C ARG A 108 10.03 -35.27 -21.37
N ARG A 109 9.25 -34.71 -22.30
CA ARG A 109 8.63 -35.45 -23.41
C ARG A 109 9.56 -35.66 -24.60
N GLN A 110 10.48 -34.73 -24.87
CA GLN A 110 11.36 -34.78 -26.05
C GLN A 110 12.83 -35.12 -25.73
N LYS A 111 13.08 -36.08 -24.82
CA LYS A 111 14.44 -36.45 -24.35
C LYS A 111 15.46 -36.76 -25.48
N HIS A 112 15.02 -37.11 -26.68
CA HIS A 112 15.89 -37.43 -27.82
C HIS A 112 16.11 -36.27 -28.83
N GLU A 113 15.41 -35.14 -28.69
CA GLU A 113 15.45 -34.01 -29.65
C GLU A 113 16.09 -32.74 -29.07
N LEU A 114 16.98 -32.84 -28.08
CA LEU A 114 17.71 -31.69 -27.51
C LEU A 114 18.51 -30.86 -28.54
N ARG A 115 18.69 -31.41 -29.75
CA ARG A 115 19.31 -30.74 -30.90
C ARG A 115 18.33 -29.89 -31.72
N ASN A 116 17.06 -29.84 -31.32
CA ASN A 116 16.01 -29.04 -31.96
C ASN A 116 16.22 -27.55 -31.63
N PRO A 117 16.31 -26.66 -32.63
CA PRO A 117 16.49 -25.22 -32.42
C PRO A 117 15.43 -24.58 -31.50
N ALA A 118 14.25 -25.20 -31.36
CA ALA A 118 13.22 -24.76 -30.42
C ALA A 118 13.70 -24.74 -28.95
N SER A 119 14.52 -25.71 -28.53
CA SER A 119 15.09 -25.78 -27.18
C SER A 119 15.96 -24.55 -26.85
N PHE A 120 16.74 -24.09 -27.83
CA PHE A 120 17.61 -22.92 -27.69
C PHE A 120 16.80 -21.63 -27.52
N ILE A 121 15.69 -21.49 -28.24
CA ILE A 121 14.76 -20.35 -28.11
C ILE A 121 14.19 -20.29 -26.68
N PHE A 122 13.73 -21.42 -26.14
CA PHE A 122 13.21 -21.48 -24.77
C PHE A 122 14.29 -21.15 -23.73
N ALA A 123 15.53 -21.60 -23.93
CA ALA A 123 16.64 -21.26 -23.04
C ALA A 123 16.92 -19.75 -23.02
N ILE A 124 16.93 -19.09 -24.17
CA ILE A 124 17.12 -17.63 -24.27
C ILE A 124 15.99 -16.88 -23.55
N LEU A 125 14.72 -17.26 -23.81
CA LEU A 125 13.57 -16.64 -23.16
C LEU A 125 13.63 -16.78 -21.64
N PHE A 126 14.07 -17.93 -21.14
CA PHE A 126 14.25 -18.17 -19.72
C PHE A 126 15.33 -17.25 -19.11
N VAL A 127 16.47 -17.08 -19.78
CA VAL A 127 17.53 -16.16 -19.35
C VAL A 127 17.04 -14.71 -19.34
N ILE A 128 16.32 -14.27 -20.37
CA ILE A 128 15.72 -12.92 -20.42
C ILE A 128 14.80 -12.70 -19.22
N ALA A 129 13.97 -13.69 -18.89
CA ALA A 129 13.04 -13.58 -17.79
C ALA A 129 13.77 -13.46 -16.43
N ILE A 130 14.86 -14.21 -16.22
CA ILE A 130 15.72 -14.05 -15.03
C ILE A 130 16.26 -12.63 -14.93
N VAL A 131 16.76 -12.05 -16.03
CA VAL A 131 17.28 -10.67 -16.05
C VAL A 131 16.19 -9.67 -15.66
N ILE A 132 14.95 -9.85 -16.16
CA ILE A 132 13.82 -8.99 -15.79
C ILE A 132 13.57 -9.04 -14.28
N VAL A 133 13.47 -10.24 -13.69
CA VAL A 133 13.24 -10.37 -12.24
C VAL A 133 14.40 -9.78 -11.43
N PHE A 134 15.64 -9.97 -11.87
CA PHE A 134 16.80 -9.37 -11.21
C PHE A 134 16.71 -7.84 -11.21
N ASN A 135 16.40 -7.22 -12.36
CA ASN A 135 16.24 -5.77 -12.47
C ASN A 135 15.10 -5.24 -11.60
N GLN A 136 13.96 -5.94 -11.57
CA GLN A 136 12.81 -5.57 -10.74
C GLN A 136 13.13 -5.68 -9.24
N THR A 137 13.87 -6.70 -8.85
CA THR A 137 14.30 -6.89 -7.45
C THR A 137 15.25 -5.77 -7.02
N HIS A 138 16.19 -5.39 -7.89
CA HIS A 138 17.09 -4.26 -7.64
C HIS A 138 16.31 -2.93 -7.56
N GLY A 139 15.36 -2.70 -8.47
CA GLY A 139 14.47 -1.54 -8.43
C GLY A 139 13.68 -1.45 -7.13
N LEU A 140 13.13 -2.58 -6.68
CA LEU A 140 12.40 -2.65 -5.40
C LEU A 140 13.29 -2.32 -4.21
N HIS A 141 14.54 -2.80 -4.21
CA HIS A 141 15.51 -2.50 -3.16
C HIS A 141 15.82 -0.99 -3.09
N LEU A 142 16.07 -0.36 -4.25
CA LEU A 142 16.30 1.08 -4.32
C LEU A 142 15.09 1.88 -3.85
N ALA A 143 13.88 1.50 -4.27
CA ALA A 143 12.65 2.19 -3.86
C ALA A 143 12.43 2.12 -2.34
N ILE A 144 12.72 0.96 -1.72
CA ILE A 144 12.67 0.81 -0.25
C ILE A 144 13.70 1.71 0.43
N GLN A 145 14.93 1.78 -0.10
CA GLN A 145 15.98 2.63 0.46
C GLN A 145 15.62 4.12 0.37
N GLU A 146 15.06 4.53 -0.77
CA GLU A 146 14.58 5.90 -1.00
C GLU A 146 13.43 6.27 -0.05
N ALA A 147 12.41 5.41 0.07
CA ALA A 147 11.31 5.66 1.01
C ALA A 147 11.79 5.72 2.48
N THR A 148 12.79 4.92 2.85
CA THR A 148 13.41 4.97 4.17
C THR A 148 14.09 6.32 4.40
N TYR A 149 14.92 6.75 3.44
CA TYR A 149 15.61 8.04 3.51
C TYR A 149 14.62 9.21 3.62
N ILE A 150 13.55 9.19 2.81
CA ILE A 150 12.51 10.21 2.87
C ILE A 150 11.82 10.17 4.23
N PHE A 151 11.43 8.99 4.73
CA PHE A 151 10.81 8.86 6.06
C PHE A 151 11.67 9.48 7.17
N ASP A 152 12.97 9.24 7.15
CA ASP A 152 13.90 9.77 8.16
C ASP A 152 14.04 11.29 8.08
N SER A 153 13.97 11.86 6.86
CA SER A 153 14.04 13.30 6.62
C SER A 153 12.77 14.08 7.00
N ILE A 154 11.64 13.37 7.19
CA ILE A 154 10.39 13.99 7.63
C ILE A 154 10.56 14.48 9.09
N PRO A 155 10.31 15.77 9.38
CA PRO A 155 10.42 16.31 10.73
C PRO A 155 9.40 15.63 11.67
N SER A 156 9.85 15.30 12.87
CA SER A 156 9.02 14.78 13.97
C SER A 156 8.10 15.85 14.55
#